data_AF-A0A0B8QTH8-F1
#
_entry.id   AF-A0A0B8QTH8-F1
#
_cell.length_a   1.000
_cell.length_b   1.000
_cell.length_c   1.000
_cell.angle_alpha   90.00
_cell.angle_beta   90.00
_cell.angle_gamma   90.00
#
_symmetry.space_group_name_H-M   'P 1'
#
loop_
_entity.id
_entity.type
_entity.pdbx_description
1 polymer ?
#
loop_
_entity_poly.entity_id
_entity_poly.type
_entity_poly.pdbx_seq_one_letter_code
_entity_poly.pdbx_strand_id
1 'polypeptide(L)'
;MYREGTVEEWQVVSDVGVLDKTHKLTLTGNVVATNLLPDASFDTLETEKMIIELDSKDFNTDVQVTLTGPTFTNVGQALEGNLDTNEAVLFNHVQGVYEKAKP
;
A
#
# COMPACT_ATOMS: atom_id res chain seq x y z
N MET A 1 2.38 -4.27 -10.45
CA MET A 1 2.99 -3.03 -11.00
C MET A 1 4.46 -3.30 -11.22
N TYR A 2 5.00 -2.81 -12.33
CA TYR A 2 6.39 -3.06 -12.71
C TYR A 2 7.24 -1.79 -12.60
N ARG A 3 8.41 -1.86 -11.96
CA ARG A 3 9.45 -0.84 -12.07
C ARG A 3 10.15 -0.98 -13.41
N GLU A 4 10.23 0.13 -14.12
CA GLU A 4 10.82 0.23 -15.47
C GLU A 4 10.29 -0.84 -16.45
N GLY A 5 9.06 -1.33 -16.21
CA GLY A 5 8.40 -2.34 -17.06
C GLY A 5 8.99 -3.75 -16.98
N THR A 6 9.94 -4.02 -16.08
CA THR A 6 10.69 -5.30 -16.07
C THR A 6 10.69 -6.01 -14.73
N VAL A 7 10.68 -5.28 -13.61
CA VAL A 7 10.69 -5.87 -12.26
C VAL A 7 9.31 -5.72 -11.65
N GLU A 8 8.64 -6.83 -11.33
CA GLU A 8 7.38 -6.77 -10.60
C GLU A 8 7.68 -6.41 -9.14
N GLU A 9 7.22 -5.23 -8.70
CA GLU A 9 7.55 -4.72 -7.37
C GLU A 9 6.38 -4.74 -6.42
N TRP A 10 5.19 -4.54 -6.97
CA TRP A 10 3.96 -4.47 -6.19
C TRP A 10 2.92 -5.36 -6.82
N GLN A 11 2.33 -6.23 -6.01
CA GLN A 11 1.10 -6.93 -6.36
C GLN A 11 -0.04 -6.28 -5.57
N VAL A 12 -1.13 -5.91 -6.23
CA VAL A 12 -2.32 -5.37 -5.55
C VAL A 12 -3.53 -6.20 -5.96
N VAL A 13 -4.27 -6.70 -4.97
CA VAL A 13 -5.47 -7.53 -5.15
C VAL A 13 -6.62 -6.93 -4.35
N SER A 14 -7.83 -7.05 -4.86
CA SER A 14 -9.07 -6.62 -4.20
C SER A 14 -10.25 -7.44 -4.70
N ASP A 15 -11.38 -7.36 -4.01
CA ASP A 15 -12.62 -8.00 -4.45
C ASP A 15 -13.19 -7.31 -5.71
N VAL A 16 -13.12 -5.97 -5.77
CA VAL A 16 -13.66 -5.18 -6.88
C VAL A 16 -12.67 -4.10 -7.31
N GLY A 17 -12.46 -3.99 -8.62
CA GLY A 17 -11.68 -2.91 -9.24
C GLY A 17 -12.49 -2.17 -10.32
N VAL A 18 -12.54 -0.85 -10.24
CA VAL A 18 -13.18 0.03 -11.23
C VAL A 18 -12.14 0.99 -11.78
N LEU A 19 -11.85 0.87 -13.07
CA LEU A 19 -10.99 1.80 -13.80
C LEU A 19 -11.83 2.81 -14.57
N ASP A 20 -11.58 4.10 -14.35
CA ASP A 20 -12.25 5.17 -15.09
C ASP A 20 -11.43 5.68 -16.29
N LYS A 21 -12.01 6.64 -17.03
CA LYS A 21 -11.38 7.24 -18.22
C LYS A 21 -10.21 8.18 -17.90
N THR A 22 -10.01 8.51 -16.64
CA THR A 22 -8.90 9.34 -16.16
C THR A 22 -7.74 8.49 -15.62
N HIS A 23 -7.75 7.18 -15.91
CA HIS A 23 -6.75 6.21 -15.45
C HIS A 23 -6.68 6.08 -13.92
N LYS A 24 -7.80 6.37 -13.25
CA LYS A 24 -7.94 6.18 -11.82
C LYS A 24 -8.55 4.82 -11.55
N LEU A 25 -7.79 3.98 -10.86
CA LEU A 25 -8.22 2.66 -10.42
C LEU A 25 -8.72 2.74 -8.98
N THR A 26 -10.02 2.53 -8.78
CA THR A 26 -10.61 2.40 -7.44
C THR A 26 -10.76 0.93 -7.09
N LEU A 27 -10.10 0.50 -6.02
CA LEU A 27 -10.13 -0.85 -5.47
C LEU A 27 -10.97 -0.85 -4.19
N THR A 28 -11.81 -1.86 -3.99
CA THR A 28 -12.70 -1.94 -2.82
C THR A 28 -12.89 -3.38 -2.39
N GLY A 29 -12.92 -3.58 -1.06
CA GLY A 29 -13.07 -4.87 -0.40
C GLY A 29 -11.76 -5.67 -0.39
N ASN A 30 -11.30 -6.03 0.81
CA ASN A 30 -10.11 -6.85 1.05
C ASN A 30 -8.90 -6.42 0.18
N VAL A 31 -8.62 -5.11 0.16
CA VAL A 31 -7.52 -4.59 -0.67
C VAL A 31 -6.20 -4.92 0.02
N VAL A 32 -5.37 -5.72 -0.65
CA VAL A 32 -4.03 -6.11 -0.18
C VAL A 32 -3.01 -5.71 -1.22
N ALA A 33 -2.08 -4.85 -0.83
CA ALA A 33 -0.87 -4.56 -1.60
C ALA A 33 0.32 -5.26 -0.96
N THR A 34 1.08 -6.02 -1.75
CA THR A 34 2.24 -6.80 -1.32
C THR A 34 3.48 -6.30 -2.06
N ASN A 35 4.54 -6.02 -1.30
CA ASN A 35 5.85 -5.75 -1.89
C ASN A 35 6.52 -7.07 -2.26
N LEU A 36 7.02 -7.18 -3.50
CA LEU A 36 7.67 -8.39 -4.02
C LEU A 36 9.20 -8.33 -3.92
N LEU A 37 9.76 -7.19 -3.49
CA LEU A 37 11.19 -7.01 -3.30
C LEU A 37 11.66 -7.64 -1.98
N PRO A 38 12.78 -8.37 -1.97
CA PRO A 38 13.28 -9.07 -0.78
C PRO A 38 13.80 -8.16 0.33
N ASP A 39 14.08 -6.88 0.02
CA ASP A 39 14.64 -5.86 0.90
C ASP A 39 13.68 -4.68 1.12
N ALA A 40 12.39 -4.89 0.88
CA ALA A 40 11.36 -3.88 1.07
C ALA A 40 11.30 -3.36 2.51
N SER A 41 11.00 -2.07 2.65
CA SER A 41 10.81 -1.44 3.98
C SER A 41 9.50 -1.85 4.66
N PHE A 42 8.57 -2.45 3.92
CA PHE A 42 7.33 -3.05 4.43
C PHE A 42 6.87 -4.18 3.49
N ASP A 43 6.17 -5.16 4.05
CA ASP A 43 5.78 -6.40 3.37
C ASP A 43 4.38 -6.26 2.76
N THR A 44 3.41 -5.79 3.56
CA THR A 44 2.02 -5.68 3.14
C THR A 44 1.35 -4.40 3.62
N LEU A 45 0.35 -3.98 2.86
CA LEU A 45 -0.58 -2.91 3.17
C LEU A 45 -1.99 -3.46 2.95
N GLU A 46 -2.82 -3.39 3.99
CA GLU A 46 -4.20 -3.88 3.98
C GLU A 46 -5.17 -2.74 4.26
N THR A 47 -6.23 -2.63 3.44
CA THR A 47 -7.27 -1.61 3.61
C THR A 47 -8.58 -2.06 2.94
N GLU A 48 -9.69 -1.39 3.25
CA GLU A 48 -10.99 -1.65 2.61
C GLU A 48 -11.17 -0.93 1.28
N LYS A 49 -10.39 0.13 1.04
CA LYS A 49 -10.47 0.95 -0.17
C LYS A 49 -9.11 1.52 -0.49
N MET A 50 -8.74 1.47 -1.76
CA MET A 50 -7.54 2.14 -2.27
C MET A 50 -7.84 2.78 -3.61
N ILE A 51 -7.24 3.94 -3.84
CA ILE A 51 -7.27 4.63 -5.11
C ILE A 51 -5.84 4.67 -5.64
N ILE A 52 -5.65 4.29 -6.89
CA ILE A 52 -4.36 4.34 -7.58
C ILE A 52 -4.52 5.15 -8.86
N GLU A 53 -3.73 6.21 -9.02
CA GLU A 53 -3.61 6.93 -10.28
C GLU A 53 -2.53 6.24 -11.13
N LEU A 54 -2.91 5.55 -12.20
CA LEU A 54 -1.98 4.65 -12.92
C LEU A 54 -0.85 5.39 -13.66
N ASP A 55 -1.08 6.64 -14.04
CA ASP A 55 -0.11 7.46 -14.78
C ASP A 55 1.02 7.98 -13.88
N SER A 56 0.70 8.52 -12.70
CA SER A 56 1.69 9.00 -11.72
C SER A 56 2.14 7.93 -10.73
N LYS A 57 1.36 6.86 -10.60
CA LYS A 57 1.49 5.78 -9.62
C LYS A 57 1.37 6.25 -8.17
N ASP A 58 0.74 7.40 -7.98
CA ASP A 58 0.27 7.83 -6.67
C ASP A 58 -0.87 6.92 -6.22
N PHE A 59 -0.86 6.59 -4.93
CA PHE A 59 -1.95 5.86 -4.32
C PHE A 59 -2.35 6.51 -3.01
N ASN A 60 -3.62 6.35 -2.66
CA ASN A 60 -4.15 6.83 -1.41
C ASN A 60 -5.30 5.97 -0.90
N THR A 61 -5.54 6.08 0.39
CA THR A 61 -6.73 5.61 1.07
C THR A 61 -7.13 6.60 2.14
N ASP A 62 -8.44 6.87 2.21
CA ASP A 62 -9.09 7.73 3.18
C ASP A 62 -9.73 6.93 4.32
N VAL A 63 -9.48 5.62 4.37
CA VAL A 63 -9.96 4.71 5.41
C VAL A 63 -8.81 4.03 6.12
N GLN A 64 -9.14 3.30 7.20
CA GLN A 64 -8.15 2.60 7.99
C GLN A 64 -7.27 1.71 7.11
N VAL A 65 -5.98 1.75 7.43
CA VAL A 65 -4.94 1.00 6.76
C VAL A 65 -4.02 0.37 7.79
N THR A 66 -3.70 -0.90 7.56
CA THR A 66 -2.71 -1.65 8.32
C THR A 66 -1.48 -1.83 7.45
N LEU A 67 -0.35 -1.29 7.89
CA LEU A 67 0.95 -1.45 7.26
C LEU A 67 1.78 -2.43 8.09
N THR A 68 2.19 -3.52 7.48
CA THR A 68 3.03 -4.54 8.11
C THR A 68 4.39 -4.56 7.44
N GLY A 69 5.45 -4.42 8.22
CA GLY A 69 6.82 -4.64 7.78
C GLY A 69 7.51 -5.70 8.62
N PRO A 70 8.79 -5.98 8.35
CA PRO A 70 9.48 -7.13 8.94
C PRO A 70 9.54 -7.13 10.47
N THR A 71 9.47 -5.96 11.10
CA THR A 71 9.61 -5.78 12.56
C THR A 71 8.54 -4.88 13.18
N PHE A 72 7.54 -4.46 12.39
CA PHE A 72 6.53 -3.52 12.86
C PHE A 72 5.17 -3.77 12.23
N THR A 73 4.12 -3.36 12.95
CA THR A 73 2.77 -3.21 12.42
C THR A 73 2.24 -1.85 12.83
N ASN A 74 1.87 -1.04 11.84
CA ASN A 74 1.31 0.29 12.04
C ASN A 74 -0.12 0.32 11.54
N VAL A 75 -1.03 0.94 12.31
CA VAL A 75 -2.40 1.22 11.89
C VAL A 75 -2.58 2.72 11.79
N GLY A 76 -3.01 3.20 10.63
CA GLY A 76 -3.39 4.60 10.38
C GLY A 76 -4.82 4.71 9.89
N GLN A 77 -5.37 5.93 9.89
CA GLN A 77 -6.73 6.19 9.41
C GLN A 77 -6.78 6.66 7.95
N ALA A 78 -5.62 7.03 7.40
CA ALA A 78 -5.44 7.32 5.99
C ALA A 78 -3.96 7.07 5.64
N LEU A 79 -3.70 6.87 4.35
CA LEU A 79 -2.35 6.70 3.82
C LEU A 79 -2.29 7.31 2.42
N GLU A 80 -1.20 8.01 2.14
CA GLU A 80 -0.86 8.43 0.79
C GLU A 80 0.57 7.97 0.48
N GLY A 81 0.84 7.68 -0.78
CA GLY A 81 2.15 7.25 -1.19
C GLY A 81 2.31 7.22 -2.69
N ASN A 82 3.49 6.80 -3.12
CA ASN A 82 3.81 6.63 -4.53
C ASN A 82 4.56 5.30 -4.72
N LEU A 83 4.06 4.46 -5.64
CA LEU A 83 4.60 3.12 -5.86
C LEU A 83 5.96 3.13 -6.57
N ASP A 84 6.30 4.20 -7.29
CA ASP A 84 7.61 4.35 -7.94
C ASP A 84 8.69 4.79 -6.96
N THR A 85 8.38 5.72 -6.05
CA THR A 85 9.34 6.18 -5.03
C THR A 85 9.40 5.25 -3.82
N ASN A 86 8.43 4.34 -3.67
CA ASN A 86 8.22 3.51 -2.48
C ASN A 86 8.01 4.33 -1.19
N GLU A 87 7.47 5.53 -1.33
CA GLU A 87 7.13 6.40 -0.21
C GLU A 87 5.68 6.15 0.23
N ALA A 88 5.47 6.06 1.54
CA ALA A 88 4.16 5.88 2.15
C ALA A 88 4.09 6.69 3.46
N VAL A 89 3.13 7.61 3.55
CA VAL A 89 2.91 8.48 4.71
C VAL A 89 1.54 8.18 5.31
N LEU A 90 1.54 7.68 6.55
CA LEU A 90 0.30 7.44 7.30
C LEU A 90 -0.17 8.74 7.96
N PHE A 91 -1.46 9.00 7.87
CA PHE A 91 -2.11 10.15 8.50
C PHE A 91 -3.11 9.71 9.56
N ASN A 92 -3.31 10.59 10.56
CA ASN A 92 -4.34 10.54 11.61
C ASN A 92 -4.33 9.30 12.54
N HIS A 93 -4.10 9.56 13.84
CA HIS A 93 -4.15 8.58 14.94
C HIS A 93 -3.33 7.30 14.68
N VAL A 94 -2.05 7.47 14.33
CA VAL A 94 -1.12 6.35 14.10
C VAL A 94 -0.89 5.59 15.41
N GLN A 95 -1.30 4.33 15.44
CA GLN A 95 -0.97 3.38 16.51
C GLN A 95 0.02 2.36 15.94
N GLY A 96 1.25 2.36 16.43
CA GLY A 96 2.30 1.44 16.01
C GLY A 96 2.69 0.47 17.11
N VAL A 97 2.78 -0.81 16.78
CA VAL A 97 3.33 -1.85 17.65
C VAL A 97 4.64 -2.33 17.04
N TYR A 98 5.69 -2.34 17.85
CA TYR A 98 7.01 -2.87 17.48
C TYR A 98 7.23 -4.17 18.24
N GLU A 99 7.55 -5.25 17.54
CA GLU A 99 8.05 -6.45 18.20
C GLU A 99 9.55 -6.29 18.44
N LYS A 100 9.97 -6.28 19.70
CA LYS A 100 11.39 -6.35 20.04
C LYS A 100 11.93 -7.68 19.54
N ALA A 101 12.95 -7.65 18.67
CA ALA A 101 13.72 -8.83 18.30
C ALA A 101 14.09 -9.63 19.57
N LYS A 102 13.82 -10.94 19.55
CA LYS A 102 14.21 -11.84 20.64
C LYS A 102 15.74 -11.75 20.83
N PRO A 103 16.23 -11.67 22.08
CA PRO A 103 17.66 -11.52 22.39
C PRO A 103 18.49 -12.74 21.97
#